data_AF-A0AAW4VRL9-F1
#
_entry.id   AF-A0AAW4VRL9-F1
#
_cell.length_a   1.000
_cell.length_b   1.000
_cell.length_c   1.000
_cell.angle_alpha   90.00
_cell.angle_beta   90.00
_cell.angle_gamma   90.00
#
_symmetry.space_group_name_H-M   'P 1'
#
loop_
_entity.id
_entity.type
_entity.pdbx_description
1 polymer ?
#
loop_
_entity_poly.entity_id
_entity_poly.type
_entity_poly.pdbx_seq_one_letter_code
_entity_poly.pdbx_strand_id
1 'polypeptide(L)' 'MKINEYQKLAMSTLNKELDKKDILIYSAIGLCGESGEVIDIVKKWLAQGHELDKDHLAKELGNYIKMLEHS' A
#
# COMPACT_ATOMS: atom_id res chain seq x y z
N MET A 1 -12.94 3.86 7.60
CA MET A 1 -12.66 3.26 8.93
C MET A 1 -11.80 4.24 9.70
N LYS A 2 -11.98 4.37 11.03
CA LYS A 2 -11.01 5.09 11.86
C LYS A 2 -9.70 4.30 11.86
N ILE A 3 -8.56 4.98 11.72
CA ILE A 3 -7.19 4.44 11.80
C ILE A 3 -7.05 3.34 12.87
N ASN A 4 -7.64 3.58 14.05
CA ASN A 4 -7.54 2.70 15.21
C ASN A 4 -8.27 1.33 15.04
N GLU A 5 -9.29 1.22 14.18
CA GLU A 5 -9.97 -0.06 13.92
C GLU A 5 -9.25 -0.90 12.87
N TYR A 6 -8.60 -0.23 11.91
CA TYR A 6 -7.81 -0.88 10.88
C TYR A 6 -6.53 -1.49 11.46
N GLN A 7 -5.79 -0.73 12.27
CA GLN A 7 -4.63 -1.21 13.02
C GLN A 7 -4.94 -2.45 13.89
N LYS A 8 -6.12 -2.50 14.52
CA LYS A 8 -6.53 -3.67 15.32
C LYS A 8 -6.78 -4.92 14.46
N LEU A 9 -7.40 -4.74 13.29
CA LEU A 9 -7.67 -5.84 12.37
C LEU A 9 -6.37 -6.36 11.72
N ALA A 10 -5.51 -5.45 11.30
CA ALA A 10 -4.15 -5.69 10.81
C ALA A 10 -3.32 -6.58 11.77
N MET A 11 -3.25 -6.18 13.04
CA MET A 11 -2.54 -6.91 14.09
C MET A 11 -3.15 -8.29 14.37
N SER A 12 -4.43 -8.51 14.05
CA SER A 12 -5.06 -9.83 14.17
C SER A 12 -4.64 -10.81 13.07
N THR A 13 -4.17 -10.30 11.93
CA THR A 13 -3.72 -11.09 10.77
C THR A 13 -2.20 -11.27 10.69
N LEU A 14 -1.45 -10.53 11.51
CA LEU A 14 0.01 -10.58 11.52
C LEU A 14 0.49 -11.96 11.98
N ASN A 15 1.44 -12.54 11.24
CA ASN A 15 2.11 -13.76 11.69
C ASN A 15 2.96 -13.45 12.92
N LYS A 16 2.58 -14.01 14.07
CA LYS A 16 3.22 -13.77 15.37
C LYS A 16 4.64 -14.32 15.47
N GLU A 17 5.05 -15.14 14.50
CA GLU A 17 6.39 -15.73 14.44
C GLU A 17 7.42 -14.83 13.74
N LEU A 18 6.96 -13.77 13.04
CA LEU A 18 7.87 -12.81 12.40
C LEU A 18 8.50 -11.88 13.42
N ASP A 19 9.81 -11.64 13.27
CA ASP A 19 10.48 -10.63 14.07
C ASP A 19 10.14 -9.21 13.56
N LYS A 20 10.41 -8.20 14.41
CA LYS A 20 10.09 -6.79 14.08
C LYS A 20 10.85 -6.28 12.85
N LYS A 21 12.04 -6.80 12.56
CA LYS A 21 12.83 -6.40 11.39
C LYS A 21 12.21 -6.97 10.12
N ASP A 22 11.76 -8.22 10.15
CA ASP A 22 11.09 -8.85 9.02
C ASP A 22 9.78 -8.12 8.69
N ILE A 23 8.99 -7.77 9.70
CA ILE A 23 7.76 -6.97 9.53
C ILE A 23 8.07 -5.63 8.84
N LEU A 24 9.11 -4.94 9.29
CA LEU A 24 9.53 -3.66 8.70
C LEU A 24 10.02 -3.83 7.25
N ILE A 25 10.81 -4.87 6.98
CA ILE A 25 11.32 -5.17 5.63
C ILE A 25 10.16 -5.49 4.67
N TYR A 26 9.24 -6.37 5.08
CA TYR A 26 8.07 -6.72 4.24
C TYR A 26 7.14 -5.52 4.03
N SER A 27 6.95 -4.67 5.04
CA SER A 27 6.19 -3.42 4.91
C SER A 27 6.86 -2.47 3.91
N ALA A 28 8.18 -2.30 3.98
CA ALA A 28 8.92 -1.44 3.05
C ALA A 28 8.92 -1.98 1.62
N ILE A 29 9.01 -3.30 1.43
CA ILE A 29 8.91 -3.94 0.11
C ILE A 29 7.52 -3.73 -0.48
N GLY A 30 6.47 -3.94 0.32
CA GLY A 30 5.09 -3.73 -0.10
C GLY A 30 4.81 -2.28 -0.50
N LEU A 31 5.30 -1.32 0.29
CA LEU A 31 5.24 0.11 -0.02
C LEU A 31 5.87 0.42 -1.39
N CYS A 32 7.04 -0.16 -1.67
CA CYS A 32 7.72 0.03 -2.95
C CYS A 32 6.93 -0.59 -4.12
N GLY A 33 6.30 -1.76 -3.90
CA GLY A 33 5.42 -2.39 -4.89
C GLY A 33 4.26 -1.48 -5.28
N GLU A 34 3.54 -0.95 -4.28
CA GLU A 34 2.43 -0.01 -4.50
C GLU A 34 2.89 1.30 -5.16
N SER A 35 4.12 1.76 -4.90
CA SER A 35 4.73 2.93 -5.58
C SER A 35 4.88 2.67 -7.06
N GLY A 36 5.30 1.44 -7.39
CA GLY A 36 5.42 0.95 -8.75
C GLY A 36 4.08 0.99 -9.51
N GLU A 37 3.00 0.62 -8.85
CA GLU A 37 1.67 0.65 -9.47
C GLU A 37 1.17 2.09 -9.70
N VAL A 38 1.35 2.97 -8.71
CA VAL A 38 1.00 4.40 -8.84
C VAL A 38 1.74 5.05 -10.01
N ILE A 39 3.06 4.84 -10.13
CA ILE A 39 3.84 5.42 -11.23
C ILE A 39 3.45 4.82 -12.59
N ASP A 40 3.05 3.56 -12.65
CA ASP A 40 2.59 2.93 -13.90
C ASP A 40 1.29 3.58 -14.41
N ILE A 41 0.34 3.89 -13.52
CA ILE A 41 -0.90 4.61 -13.85
C ILE A 41 -0.58 6.02 -14.37
N VAL A 42 0.28 6.76 -13.68
CA VAL A 42 0.68 8.11 -14.09
C VAL A 42 1.40 8.08 -15.44
N LYS A 43 2.27 7.09 -15.68
CA LYS A 43 2.94 6.89 -16.97
C LYS A 43 1.95 6.59 -18.09
N LYS A 44 0.98 5.70 -17.87
CA LYS A 44 -0.09 5.40 -18.86
C LYS A 44 -0.88 6.66 -19.22
N TRP A 45 -1.22 7.47 -18.23
CA TRP A 45 -1.94 8.73 -18.44
C TRP A 45 -1.08 9.76 -19.20
N LEU A 46 0.10 10.12 -18.69
CA LEU A 46 0.88 11.24 -19.21
C LEU A 46 1.71 10.91 -20.45
N ALA A 47 2.22 9.68 -20.57
CA ALA A 47 3.16 9.30 -21.64
C ALA A 47 2.53 8.45 -22.74
N GLN A 48 1.41 7.76 -22.46
CA GLN A 48 0.74 6.87 -23.43
C GLN A 48 -0.62 7.39 -23.89
N GLY A 49 -1.11 8.49 -23.29
CA GLY A 49 -2.36 9.14 -23.69
C GLY A 49 -3.62 8.38 -23.29
N HIS A 50 -3.52 7.45 -22.33
CA HIS A 50 -4.68 6.76 -21.77
C HIS A 50 -5.48 7.71 -20.87
N GLU A 51 -6.78 7.45 -20.69
CA GLU A 51 -7.54 8.15 -19.65
C GLU A 51 -7.01 7.82 -18.25
N LEU A 52 -7.09 8.80 -17.35
CA LEU A 52 -6.68 8.63 -15.97
C LEU A 52 -7.68 7.75 -15.21
N ASP A 53 -7.26 6.56 -14.83
CA ASP A 53 -8.00 5.68 -13.94
C ASP A 53 -7.89 6.16 -12.48
N LYS A 54 -8.80 7.08 -12.12
CA LYS A 54 -8.83 7.71 -10.79
C LYS A 54 -9.18 6.73 -9.68
N ASP A 55 -9.99 5.71 -9.97
CA ASP A 55 -10.42 4.72 -8.98
C ASP A 55 -9.25 3.77 -8.66
N HIS A 56 -8.52 3.33 -9.68
CA HIS A 56 -7.31 2.53 -9.50
C HIS A 56 -6.22 3.34 -8.80
N LEU A 57 -6.01 4.61 -9.19
CA LEU A 57 -5.05 5.48 -8.53
C LEU A 57 -5.39 5.69 -7.05
N ALA A 58 -6.66 5.94 -6.72
CA ALA A 58 -7.11 6.09 -5.34
C ALA A 58 -6.98 4.80 -4.53
N LYS A 59 -7.17 3.63 -5.16
CA LYS A 59 -6.96 2.32 -4.54
C LYS A 59 -5.49 2.11 -4.19
N GLU A 60 -4.57 2.34 -5.12
CA GLU A 60 -3.14 2.12 -4.87
C GLU A 60 -2.56 3.17 -3.92
N LEU A 61 -3.00 4.43 -3.97
CA LEU A 61 -2.66 5.45 -2.97
C LEU A 61 -3.32 5.19 -1.61
N GLY A 62 -4.50 4.57 -1.57
CA GLY A 62 -5.22 4.24 -0.34
C GLY A 62 -4.62 3.04 0.40
N ASN A 63 -3.93 2.14 -0.32
CA ASN A 63 -3.18 1.04 0.28
C ASN A 63 -1.93 1.52 1.05
N TYR A 64 -1.38 2.70 0.74
CA TYR A 64 -0.28 3.30 1.52
C TYR A 64 -0.60 3.56 2.98
N ILE A 65 -1.76 4.19 3.24
CA ILE A 65 -2.21 4.49 4.61
C ILE A 65 -2.43 3.18 5.37
N LYS A 66 -2.84 2.13 4.66
CA LYS A 66 -3.00 0.81 5.21
C LYS A 66 -1.65 0.17 5.58
N MET A 67 -0.63 0.24 4.74
CA MET A 67 0.67 -0.41 5.01
C MET A 67 1.52 0.26 6.08
N LEU A 68 1.55 1.60 6.15
CA LEU A 68 2.31 2.33 7.17
C LEU A 68 1.77 2.10 8.60
N GLU A 69 0.57 1.57 8.71
CA GLU A 69 -0.06 1.17 9.99
C GLU A 69 0.30 -0.26 10.43
N HIS A 70 1.08 -1.01 9.63
CA HIS A 70 1.53 -2.39 9.86
C HIS A 70 3.03 -2.54 10.21
N SER A 71 3.79 -1.44 10.36
CA SER A 71 5.24 -1.44 10.67
C SER A 71 5.54 -1.22 12.16
#